data_AF-L7LM50-F1
#
_entry.id   AF-L7LM50-F1
#
_cell.length_a   1.000
_cell.length_b   1.000
_cell.length_c   1.000
_cell.angle_alpha   90.00
_cell.angle_beta   90.00
_cell.angle_gamma   90.00
#
_symmetry.space_group_name_H-M   'P 1'
#
loop_
_entity.id
_entity.type
_entity.pdbx_description
1 polymer ?
#
loop_
_entity_poly.entity_id
_entity_poly.type
_entity_poly.pdbx_seq_one_letter_code
_entity_poly.pdbx_strand_id
1 'polypeptide(L)' 'MTASTATQGVRSLAVPNLSAASAALWLTATVALAALAYYFLGYDQGAVSVFGSDTHVHEFVHDARHFLGFPCH' A
#
# COMPACT_ATOMS: atom_id res chain seq x y z
N MET A 1 2.44 65.56 -8.41
CA MET A 1 2.87 64.18 -8.10
C MET A 1 1.65 63.28 -8.24
N THR A 2 1.52 62.58 -9.37
CA THR A 2 0.40 61.66 -9.63
C THR A 2 0.94 60.24 -9.54
N ALA A 3 0.51 59.48 -8.53
CA ALA A 3 0.89 58.09 -8.36
C ALA A 3 -0.03 57.20 -9.21
N SER A 4 0.57 56.37 -10.08
CA SER A 4 -0.14 55.40 -10.89
C SER A 4 -0.27 54.09 -10.11
N THR A 5 -1.47 53.77 -9.65
CA THR A 5 -1.76 52.52 -8.93
C THR A 5 -1.82 51.37 -9.93
N ALA A 6 -0.84 50.47 -9.90
CA ALA A 6 -0.87 49.26 -10.72
C ALA A 6 -1.78 48.21 -10.05
N THR A 7 -2.89 47.87 -10.71
CA THR A 7 -3.75 46.74 -10.32
C THR A 7 -3.01 45.44 -10.55
N GLN A 8 -2.53 44.81 -9.48
CA GLN A 8 -1.96 43.47 -9.52
C GLN A 8 -3.09 42.47 -9.77
N GLY A 9 -3.11 41.88 -10.97
CA GLY A 9 -4.07 40.83 -11.31
C GLY A 9 -3.85 39.60 -10.45
N VAL A 10 -4.93 39.11 -9.83
CA VAL A 10 -4.92 37.88 -9.01
C VAL A 10 -4.53 36.70 -9.92
N ARG A 11 -3.35 36.14 -9.68
CA ARG A 11 -2.90 34.93 -10.39
C ARG A 11 -3.59 33.73 -9.76
N SER A 12 -4.50 33.11 -10.52
CA SER A 12 -5.10 31.83 -10.17
C SER A 12 -4.16 30.69 -10.59
N LEU A 13 -3.72 29.88 -9.64
CA LEU A 13 -3.01 28.64 -9.92
C LEU A 13 -4.00 27.48 -9.86
N ALA A 14 -3.88 26.53 -10.78
CA ALA A 14 -4.62 25.28 -10.68
C ALA A 14 -4.16 24.51 -9.43
N VAL A 15 -5.05 24.39 -8.45
CA VAL A 15 -4.80 23.63 -7.22
C VAL A 15 -5.28 22.19 -7.42
N PRO A 16 -4.49 21.17 -7.03
CA PRO A 16 -4.90 19.78 -7.12
C PRO A 16 -6.19 19.51 -6.35
N ASN A 17 -7.07 18.67 -6.90
CA ASN A 17 -8.25 18.22 -6.19
C ASN A 17 -7.84 17.26 -5.07
N LEU A 18 -7.89 17.76 -3.82
CA LEU A 18 -7.48 17.03 -2.63
C LEU A 18 -8.36 15.80 -2.37
N SER A 19 -9.64 15.82 -2.75
CA SER A 19 -10.53 14.67 -2.61
C SER A 19 -10.10 13.53 -3.53
N ALA A 20 -9.84 13.84 -4.81
CA ALA A 20 -9.34 12.86 -5.76
C ALA A 20 -7.95 12.32 -5.35
N ALA A 21 -7.05 13.18 -4.88
CA ALA A 21 -5.73 12.77 -4.39
C ALA A 21 -5.83 11.86 -3.15
N SER A 22 -6.70 12.20 -2.19
CA SER A 22 -6.94 11.38 -1.00
C SER A 22 -7.55 10.03 -1.36
N ALA A 23 -8.55 10.01 -2.25
CA ALA A 23 -9.14 8.77 -2.74
C ALA A 23 -8.10 7.89 -3.45
N ALA A 24 -7.28 8.46 -4.33
CA ALA A 24 -6.21 7.74 -5.01
C ALA A 24 -5.21 7.15 -4.01
N LEU A 25 -4.82 7.91 -2.98
CA LEU A 25 -3.92 7.45 -1.93
C LEU A 25 -4.52 6.26 -1.16
N TRP A 26 -5.76 6.39 -0.69
CA TRP A 26 -6.43 5.33 0.06
C TRP A 26 -6.64 4.06 -0.76
N LEU A 27 -7.07 4.20 -2.02
CA LEU A 27 -7.24 3.06 -2.92
C LEU A 27 -5.90 2.37 -3.19
N THR A 28 -4.85 3.14 -3.49
CA THR A 28 -3.52 2.60 -3.75
C THR A 28 -2.96 1.87 -2.53
N ALA A 29 -3.05 2.49 -1.35
CA ALA A 29 -2.59 1.87 -0.11
C ALA A 29 -3.37 0.58 0.19
N THR A 30 -4.69 0.60 0.02
CA THR A 30 -5.54 -0.59 0.24
C THR A 30 -5.18 -1.71 -0.71
N VAL A 31 -5.02 -1.42 -2.01
CA VAL A 31 -4.63 -2.42 -3.02
C VAL A 31 -3.24 -2.98 -2.72
N ALA A 32 -2.28 -2.13 -2.34
CA ALA A 32 -0.93 -2.57 -1.98
C ALA A 32 -0.94 -3.49 -0.75
N LEU A 33 -1.71 -3.15 0.30
CA LEU A 33 -1.87 -3.99 1.48
C LEU A 33 -2.56 -5.32 1.15
N ALA A 34 -3.59 -5.30 0.31
CA ALA A 34 -4.27 -6.51 -0.14
C ALA A 34 -3.33 -7.41 -0.96
N ALA A 35 -2.51 -6.83 -1.84
CA ALA A 35 -1.51 -7.56 -2.62
C ALA A 35 -0.43 -8.19 -1.72
N LEU A 36 0.04 -7.47 -0.70
CA LEU A 36 0.97 -7.99 0.31
C LEU A 36 0.36 -9.17 1.06
N ALA A 37 -0.86 -9.04 1.55
CA ALA A 37 -1.56 -10.13 2.23
C ALA A 37 -1.73 -11.34 1.29
N TYR A 38 -2.13 -11.13 0.04
CA TYR A 38 -2.27 -12.19 -0.94
C TYR A 38 -0.93 -12.90 -1.24
N TYR A 39 0.17 -12.14 -1.35
CA TYR A 39 1.51 -12.69 -1.54
C TYR A 39 1.91 -13.60 -0.37
N PHE A 40 1.84 -13.13 0.87
CA PHE A 40 2.27 -13.91 2.03
C PHE A 40 1.36 -15.11 2.32
N LEU A 41 0.04 -14.97 2.14
CA LEU A 41 -0.89 -16.07 2.41
C LEU A 41 -0.90 -17.13 1.30
N GLY A 42 -0.69 -16.71 0.03
CA GLY A 42 -0.87 -17.57 -1.13
C GLY A 42 0.42 -17.99 -1.83
N TYR A 43 1.33 -17.05 -2.08
CA TYR A 43 2.54 -17.29 -2.88
C TYR A 43 3.70 -17.81 -2.04
N ASP A 44 3.92 -17.23 -0.86
CA ASP A 44 5.02 -17.55 0.06
C ASP A 44 4.80 -18.86 0.85
N GLN A 45 4.12 -19.83 0.23
CA GLN A 45 3.90 -21.18 0.76
C GLN A 45 4.89 -22.22 0.19
N GLY A 46 6.06 -21.75 -0.27
CA GLY A 46 7.12 -22.58 -0.84
C GLY A 46 7.00 -22.90 -2.34
N ALA A 47 5.88 -22.58 -3.00
CA ALA A 47 5.70 -22.81 -4.45
C ALA A 47 6.26 -21.67 -5.31
N VAL A 48 6.13 -20.42 -4.88
CA VAL A 48 6.61 -19.22 -5.60
C VAL A 48 7.01 -18.14 -4.59
N SER A 49 8.29 -17.96 -4.32
CA SER A 49 8.77 -16.85 -3.48
C SER A 49 9.72 -15.95 -4.26
N VAL A 50 9.42 -14.64 -4.21
CA VAL A 50 10.19 -13.58 -4.87
C VAL A 50 11.53 -13.36 -4.14
N PHE A 51 11.62 -13.75 -2.87
CA PHE A 51 12.83 -13.62 -2.06
C PHE A 51 13.71 -14.88 -2.03
N GLY A 52 13.39 -15.89 -2.84
CA GLY A 52 14.20 -17.12 -2.99
C GLY A 52 13.50 -18.35 -2.42
N SER A 53 14.24 -19.39 -2.04
CA SER A 53 13.69 -20.60 -1.42
C SER A 53 13.40 -20.42 0.07
N ASP A 54 13.22 -19.18 0.53
CA ASP A 54 13.20 -18.84 1.95
C ASP A 54 11.77 -18.81 2.49
N THR A 55 11.41 -19.76 3.36
CA THR A 55 10.04 -20.08 3.78
C THR A 55 9.76 -19.77 5.25
N HIS A 56 10.43 -18.79 5.84
CA HIS A 56 10.27 -18.44 7.26
C HIS A 56 8.81 -18.15 7.65
N VAL A 57 8.04 -17.49 6.78
CA VAL A 57 6.62 -17.21 7.03
C VAL A 57 5.80 -18.50 7.02
N HIS A 58 6.07 -19.38 6.05
CA HIS A 58 5.44 -20.69 5.97
C HIS A 58 5.71 -21.52 7.23
N GLU A 59 6.96 -21.59 7.67
CA GLU A 59 7.34 -22.33 8.88
C GLU A 59 6.73 -21.72 10.14
N PHE A 60 6.73 -20.40 10.29
CA PHE A 60 6.08 -19.72 11.40
C PHE A 60 4.58 -20.05 11.49
N VAL A 61 3.86 -19.97 10.37
CA VAL A 61 2.42 -20.28 10.31
C VAL A 61 2.17 -21.77 10.53
N HIS A 62 3.04 -22.61 9.97
CA HIS A 62 3.02 -24.05 10.14
C HIS A 62 3.26 -24.48 11.60
N ASP A 63 4.14 -23.80 12.33
CA ASP A 63 4.38 -24.06 13.75
C ASP A 63 3.25 -23.50 14.62
N ALA A 64 2.70 -22.34 14.28
CA ALA A 64 1.56 -21.76 14.99
C ALA A 64 0.31 -22.66 14.91
N ARG A 65 0.02 -23.29 13.76
CA ARG A 65 -1.12 -24.23 13.67
C ARG A 65 -0.91 -25.45 14.55
N HIS A 66 0.32 -25.97 14.60
CA HIS A 66 0.67 -27.10 15.46
C HIS A 66 0.57 -26.73 16.94
N PHE A 67 1.03 -25.54 17.30
CA PHE A 67 0.88 -25.00 18.66
C PHE A 67 -0.60 -24.90 19.08
N LEU A 68 -1.49 -24.54 18.16
CA LEU A 68 -2.93 -24.50 18.38
C LEU A 68 -3.62 -25.88 18.26
N GLY A 69 -2.86 -26.96 18.03
CA GLY A 69 -3.36 -28.34 17.97
C GLY A 69 -4.04 -28.73 16.66
N PHE A 70 -3.95 -27.90 15.62
CA PHE A 70 -4.49 -28.24 14.30
C PHE A 70 -3.58 -29.26 13.59
N PRO A 71 -4.14 -30.35 13.03
CA PRO A 71 -3.37 -31.36 12.32
C PRO A 71 -2.85 -30.86 10.95
N CYS A 72 -1.90 -31.61 10.42
CA CYS A 72 -1.03 -31.34 9.28
C CYS A 72 -0.88 -32.64 8.45
N HIS A 73 -0.83 -32.55 7.12
CA HIS A 73 -0.59 -33.69 6.21
C HIS A 73 0.86 -33.72 5.75
#